data_AF-A0A4Q5J1U8-F1
#
_entry.id   AF-A0A4Q5J1U8-F1
#
_cell.length_a   1.000
_cell.length_b   1.000
_cell.length_c   1.000
_cell.angle_alpha   90.00
_cell.angle_beta   90.00
_cell.angle_gamma   90.00
#
_symmetry.space_group_name_H-M   'P 1'
#
loop_
_entity.id
_entity.type
_entity.pdbx_description
1 polymer ?
#
loop_
_entity_poly.entity_id
_entity_poly.type
_entity_poly.pdbx_seq_one_letter_code
_entity_poly.pdbx_strand_id
1 'polypeptide(L)'
;MRAARTIGTGLLLGVGWGVLARGWMRLVSEDPSFSWEGTLFILGLAGWFGVGLGVVAAARQRHGSGWWRLAVLPTLLLFAGPGMLFLPLVVLGGFAASDRGPVVLRVLAGVVAAGAPVALLLATGSEIGPDISLVVALGGFWFLGALLALGASLVWRRWPDRVRAPSRVRPAMA
;
A
#
# COMPACT_ATOMS: atom_id res chain seq x y z
N MET A 1 14.13 -14.39 15.01
CA MET A 1 12.92 -13.86 15.71
C MET A 1 12.46 -12.49 15.22
N ARG A 2 13.34 -11.47 15.06
CA ARG A 2 12.90 -10.12 14.61
C ARG A 2 12.15 -10.09 13.26
N ALA A 3 12.64 -10.81 12.25
CA ALA A 3 11.98 -10.86 10.93
C ALA A 3 10.57 -11.47 10.97
N ALA A 4 10.38 -12.57 11.71
CA ALA A 4 9.07 -13.19 11.89
C ALA A 4 8.08 -12.24 12.58
N ARG A 5 8.55 -11.46 13.57
CA ARG A 5 7.73 -10.41 14.20
C ARG A 5 7.33 -9.32 13.21
N THR A 6 8.26 -8.81 12.40
CA THR A 6 7.97 -7.79 11.38
C THR A 6 6.96 -8.28 10.33
N ILE A 7 7.11 -9.53 9.87
CA ILE A 7 6.17 -10.15 8.93
C ILE A 7 4.80 -10.34 9.58
N GLY A 8 4.76 -10.83 10.82
CA GLY A 8 3.52 -10.98 11.59
C GLY A 8 2.81 -9.65 11.82
N THR A 9 3.54 -8.58 12.14
CA THR A 9 2.99 -7.22 12.23
C THR A 9 2.43 -6.75 10.89
N GLY A 10 3.14 -7.03 9.79
CA GLY A 10 2.65 -6.76 8.44
C GLY A 10 1.30 -7.45 8.17
N LEU A 11 1.21 -8.75 8.44
CA LEU A 11 -0.03 -9.52 8.31
C LEU A 11 -1.18 -8.91 9.13
N LEU A 12 -0.94 -8.60 10.40
CA LEU A 12 -1.96 -8.02 11.29
C LEU A 12 -2.44 -6.65 10.81
N LEU A 13 -1.53 -5.79 10.36
CA LEU A 13 -1.88 -4.48 9.81
C LEU A 13 -2.66 -4.61 8.49
N GLY A 14 -2.28 -5.56 7.64
CA GLY A 14 -2.99 -5.87 6.40
C GLY A 14 -4.41 -6.35 6.65
N VAL A 15 -4.59 -7.32 7.56
CA VAL A 15 -5.92 -7.80 7.96
C VAL A 15 -6.73 -6.68 8.61
N GLY A 16 -6.14 -5.89 9.51
CA GLY A 16 -6.79 -4.75 10.14
C GLY A 16 -7.27 -3.72 9.12
N TRP A 17 -6.45 -3.42 8.10
CA TRP A 17 -6.86 -2.56 6.99
C TRP A 17 -8.02 -3.18 6.19
N GLY A 18 -7.99 -4.48 5.92
CA GLY A 18 -9.09 -5.19 5.24
C GLY A 18 -10.40 -5.13 6.02
N VAL A 19 -10.36 -5.25 7.35
CA VAL A 19 -11.54 -5.09 8.22
C VAL A 19 -12.09 -3.66 8.14
N LEU A 20 -11.22 -2.65 8.17
CA LEU A 20 -11.63 -1.25 8.03
C LEU A 20 -12.23 -0.97 6.65
N ALA A 21 -11.60 -1.49 5.59
CA ALA A 21 -12.10 -1.37 4.22
C ALA A 21 -13.48 -2.01 4.08
N ARG A 22 -13.67 -3.19 4.69
CA ARG A 22 -14.95 -3.87 4.72
C ARG A 22 -16.02 -3.09 5.47
N GLY A 23 -15.69 -2.59 6.66
CA GLY A 23 -16.59 -1.75 7.46
C GLY A 23 -17.00 -0.49 6.69
N TRP A 24 -16.04 0.17 6.04
CA TRP A 24 -16.31 1.32 5.19
C TRP A 24 -17.23 0.98 4.01
N MET A 25 -16.97 -0.10 3.27
CA MET A 25 -17.85 -0.55 2.19
C MET A 25 -19.28 -0.79 2.67
N ARG A 26 -19.46 -1.41 3.85
CA ARG A 26 -20.78 -1.62 4.45
C ARG A 26 -21.46 -0.31 4.89
N LEU A 27 -20.68 0.70 5.25
CA LEU A 27 -21.20 2.03 5.60
C LEU A 27 -21.61 2.85 4.38
N VAL A 28 -20.96 2.66 3.22
CA VAL A 28 -21.22 3.46 2.01
C VAL A 28 -22.10 2.76 0.97
N SER A 29 -22.46 1.50 1.19
CA SER A 29 -23.26 0.68 0.27
C SER A 29 -24.18 -0.25 1.05
N GLU A 30 -25.48 -0.06 0.86
CA GLU A 30 -26.53 -0.89 1.46
C GLU A 30 -26.74 -2.20 0.66
N ASP A 31 -26.61 -2.10 -0.66
CA ASP A 31 -26.55 -3.18 -1.64
C ASP A 31 -25.25 -3.11 -2.44
N PRO A 32 -24.49 -4.21 -2.61
CA PRO A 32 -24.92 -5.61 -2.51
C PRO A 32 -24.83 -6.25 -1.12
N SER A 33 -25.67 -7.27 -0.88
CA SER A 33 -25.50 -8.20 0.24
C SER A 33 -24.14 -8.88 0.16
N PHE A 34 -23.24 -8.50 1.07
CA PHE A 34 -21.89 -8.99 0.96
C PHE A 34 -21.74 -10.39 1.57
N SER A 35 -21.15 -11.32 0.82
CA SER A 35 -20.90 -12.69 1.32
C SER A 35 -19.72 -12.77 2.30
N TRP A 36 -19.74 -13.82 3.14
CA TRP A 36 -18.60 -14.20 3.98
C TRP A 36 -17.38 -14.59 3.15
N GLU A 37 -17.59 -15.28 2.03
CA GLU A 37 -16.53 -15.64 1.09
C GLU A 37 -15.79 -14.40 0.56
N GLY A 38 -16.52 -13.38 0.09
CA GLY A 38 -15.93 -12.13 -0.35
C GLY A 38 -15.20 -11.39 0.77
N THR A 39 -15.70 -11.49 2.02
CA THR A 39 -15.01 -10.92 3.19
C THR A 39 -13.65 -11.59 3.40
N LEU A 40 -13.63 -12.92 3.50
CA LEU A 40 -12.42 -13.69 3.74
C LEU A 40 -11.42 -13.52 2.60
N PHE A 41 -11.91 -13.38 1.37
CA PHE A 41 -11.06 -13.07 0.22
C PHE A 41 -10.37 -11.70 0.36
N ILE A 42 -11.12 -10.63 0.69
CA ILE A 42 -10.55 -9.30 0.93
C ILE A 42 -9.54 -9.33 2.08
N LEU A 43 -9.89 -9.96 3.20
CA LEU A 43 -9.00 -10.07 4.36
C LEU A 43 -7.74 -10.86 4.03
N GLY A 44 -7.87 -11.94 3.24
CA GLY A 44 -6.75 -12.75 2.77
C GLY A 44 -5.79 -11.96 1.89
N LEU A 45 -6.31 -11.25 0.89
CA LEU A 45 -5.50 -10.41 0.00
C LEU A 45 -4.86 -9.23 0.73
N ALA A 46 -5.60 -8.57 1.63
CA ALA A 46 -5.07 -7.48 2.44
C ALA A 46 -3.99 -7.96 3.43
N GLY A 47 -4.21 -9.13 4.05
CA GLY A 47 -3.22 -9.80 4.86
C GLY A 47 -1.96 -10.16 4.07
N TRP A 48 -2.13 -10.69 2.85
CA TRP A 48 -1.02 -11.00 1.95
C TRP A 48 -0.24 -9.75 1.53
N PHE A 49 -0.93 -8.64 1.27
CA PHE A 49 -0.32 -7.33 1.07
C PHE A 49 0.54 -6.92 2.27
N GLY A 50 -0.03 -7.03 3.47
CA GLY A 50 0.67 -6.80 4.73
C GLY A 50 1.92 -7.67 4.90
N VAL A 51 1.85 -8.96 4.55
CA VAL A 51 2.99 -9.89 4.55
C VAL A 51 4.08 -9.41 3.59
N GLY A 52 3.72 -9.03 2.35
CA GLY A 52 4.65 -8.50 1.37
C GLY A 52 5.41 -7.27 1.88
N LEU A 53 4.70 -6.32 2.50
CA LEU A 53 5.30 -5.16 3.16
C LEU A 53 6.19 -5.55 4.34
N GLY A 54 5.77 -6.53 5.15
CA GLY A 54 6.55 -7.08 6.26
C GLY A 54 7.85 -7.74 5.81
N VAL A 55 7.83 -8.47 4.68
CA VAL A 55 9.02 -9.05 4.04
C VAL A 55 9.96 -7.95 3.56
N VAL A 56 9.45 -6.92 2.88
CA VAL A 56 10.23 -5.75 2.46
C VAL A 56 10.89 -5.08 3.66
N ALA A 57 10.14 -4.83 4.73
CA ALA A 57 10.65 -4.21 5.95
C ALA A 57 11.72 -5.07 6.63
N ALA A 58 11.50 -6.39 6.75
CA ALA A 58 12.45 -7.33 7.33
C ALA A 58 13.74 -7.44 6.49
N ALA A 59 13.62 -7.43 5.16
CA ALA A 59 14.77 -7.45 4.25
C ALA A 59 15.63 -6.18 4.40
N ARG A 60 15.00 -5.01 4.59
CA ARG A 60 15.71 -3.75 4.82
C ARG A 60 16.44 -3.71 6.15
N GLN A 61 15.83 -4.20 7.22
CA GLN A 61 16.48 -4.32 8.53
C GLN A 61 17.72 -5.22 8.51
N ARG A 62 17.86 -6.07 7.48
CA ARG A 62 19.00 -6.97 7.27
C ARG A 62 19.96 -6.51 6.16
N HIS A 63 19.83 -5.28 5.65
CA HIS A 63 20.62 -4.78 4.53
C HIS A 63 20.56 -5.69 3.27
N GLY A 64 19.39 -6.28 3.01
CA GLY A 64 19.14 -7.15 1.85
C GLY A 64 19.24 -6.40 0.51
N SER A 65 18.93 -7.07 -0.61
CA SER A 65 18.83 -6.40 -1.93
C SER A 65 17.50 -5.67 -2.11
N GLY A 66 17.46 -4.69 -3.02
CA GLY A 66 16.21 -4.05 -3.44
C GLY A 66 15.24 -4.98 -4.16
N TRP A 67 15.67 -6.15 -4.61
CA TRP A 67 14.84 -7.18 -5.26
C TRP A 67 13.69 -7.67 -4.38
N TRP A 68 13.81 -7.56 -3.06
CA TRP A 68 12.73 -7.90 -2.12
C TRP A 68 11.47 -7.04 -2.29
N ARG A 69 11.55 -5.90 -3.00
CA ARG A 69 10.37 -5.12 -3.40
C ARG A 69 9.36 -5.95 -4.21
N LEU A 70 9.84 -6.96 -4.96
CA LEU A 70 8.99 -7.84 -5.74
C LEU A 70 8.08 -8.73 -4.86
N ALA A 71 8.34 -8.85 -3.56
CA ALA A 71 7.45 -9.54 -2.63
C ALA A 71 6.02 -8.93 -2.59
N VAL A 72 5.88 -7.68 -3.05
CA VAL A 72 4.59 -7.00 -3.16
C VAL A 72 3.91 -7.27 -4.52
N LEU A 73 4.58 -7.82 -5.53
CA LEU A 73 3.95 -8.06 -6.85
C LEU A 73 2.68 -8.93 -6.79
N PRO A 74 2.64 -10.06 -6.05
CA PRO A 74 1.43 -10.89 -6.00
C PRO A 74 0.22 -10.15 -5.45
N THR A 75 0.47 -9.10 -4.67
CA THR A 75 -0.55 -8.28 -4.01
C THR A 75 -1.23 -7.32 -4.98
N LEU A 76 -0.67 -7.13 -6.19
CA LEU A 76 -1.33 -6.37 -7.25
C LEU A 76 -2.69 -6.97 -7.62
N LEU A 77 -2.91 -8.25 -7.33
CA LEU A 77 -4.19 -8.93 -7.48
C LEU A 77 -5.30 -8.27 -6.63
N LEU A 78 -4.97 -7.66 -5.48
CA LEU A 78 -5.92 -6.87 -4.67
C LEU A 78 -6.54 -5.72 -5.46
N PHE A 79 -5.82 -5.20 -6.46
CA PHE A 79 -6.25 -4.07 -7.27
C PHE A 79 -6.87 -4.48 -8.61
N ALA A 80 -7.04 -5.78 -8.87
CA ALA A 80 -7.65 -6.28 -10.11
C ALA A 80 -9.19 -6.18 -10.14
N GLY A 81 -9.81 -5.68 -9.06
CA GLY A 81 -11.26 -5.52 -8.94
C GLY A 81 -11.62 -4.16 -8.30
N PRO A 82 -12.54 -4.11 -7.31
CA PRO A 82 -12.94 -2.86 -6.65
C PRO A 82 -11.77 -2.10 -6.01
N GLY A 83 -10.69 -2.80 -5.64
CA GLY A 83 -9.47 -2.20 -5.13
C GLY A 83 -8.75 -1.28 -6.12
N MET A 84 -9.04 -1.36 -7.43
CA MET A 84 -8.37 -0.56 -8.47
C MET A 84 -8.41 0.94 -8.20
N LEU A 85 -9.47 1.43 -7.53
CA LEU A 85 -9.61 2.82 -7.11
C LEU A 85 -8.46 3.29 -6.18
N PHE A 86 -7.90 2.36 -5.40
CA PHE A 86 -6.77 2.63 -4.50
C PHE A 86 -5.41 2.54 -5.20
N LEU A 87 -5.34 2.05 -6.45
CA LEU A 87 -4.07 1.86 -7.14
C LEU A 87 -3.26 3.17 -7.30
N PRO A 88 -3.86 4.31 -7.71
CA PRO A 88 -3.14 5.59 -7.77
C PRO A 88 -2.63 6.02 -6.39
N LEU A 89 -3.42 5.80 -5.33
CA LEU A 89 -3.05 6.09 -3.94
C LEU A 89 -1.87 5.23 -3.47
N VAL A 90 -1.88 3.94 -3.78
CA VAL A 90 -0.82 3.00 -3.39
C VAL A 90 0.49 3.33 -4.11
N VAL A 91 0.42 3.57 -5.43
CA VAL A 91 1.60 3.82 -6.26
C VAL A 91 2.11 5.25 -6.07
N LEU A 92 1.29 6.24 -6.39
CA LEU A 92 1.68 7.65 -6.39
C LEU A 92 1.65 8.23 -4.97
N GLY A 93 0.64 7.90 -4.16
CA GLY A 93 0.62 8.31 -2.75
C GLY A 93 1.75 7.64 -1.96
N GLY A 94 2.04 6.37 -2.22
CA GLY A 94 3.20 5.70 -1.63
C GLY A 94 4.53 6.33 -2.02
N PHE A 95 4.68 6.73 -3.28
CA PHE A 95 5.84 7.49 -3.74
C PHE A 95 5.93 8.87 -3.08
N ALA A 96 4.80 9.60 -3.02
CA ALA A 96 4.69 10.92 -2.39
C ALA A 96 5.05 10.87 -0.89
N ALA A 97 4.63 9.82 -0.19
CA ALA A 97 4.93 9.58 1.22
C ALA A 97 6.37 9.05 1.45
N SER A 98 7.11 8.69 0.41
CA SER A 98 8.47 8.20 0.53
C SER A 98 9.51 9.31 0.65
N ASP A 99 10.74 8.96 1.03
CA ASP A 99 11.91 9.86 1.04
C ASP A 99 12.65 9.92 -0.31
N ARG A 100 12.01 9.42 -1.38
CA ARG A 100 12.61 9.30 -2.70
C ARG A 100 12.15 10.43 -3.63
N GLY A 101 13.11 11.00 -4.36
CA GLY A 101 12.87 12.02 -5.38
C GLY A 101 12.74 13.46 -4.84
N PRO A 102 12.63 14.44 -5.74
CA PRO A 102 12.45 15.85 -5.40
C PRO A 102 11.04 16.10 -4.84
N VAL A 103 10.92 17.09 -3.96
CA VAL A 103 9.64 17.44 -3.29
C VAL A 103 8.54 17.75 -4.30
N VAL A 104 8.86 18.42 -5.41
CA VAL A 104 7.88 18.75 -6.46
C VAL A 104 7.22 17.50 -7.03
N LEU A 105 7.98 16.46 -7.39
CA LEU A 105 7.41 15.22 -7.90
C LEU A 105 6.55 14.49 -6.86
N ARG A 106 6.91 14.61 -5.58
CA ARG A 106 6.12 14.03 -4.48
C ARG A 106 4.80 14.77 -4.28
N VAL A 107 4.82 16.10 -4.35
CA VAL A 107 3.61 16.93 -4.28
C VAL A 107 2.70 16.62 -5.47
N LEU A 108 3.22 16.59 -6.69
CA LEU A 108 2.46 16.24 -7.88
C LEU A 108 1.86 14.84 -7.78
N ALA A 109 2.64 13.84 -7.35
CA ALA A 109 2.15 12.49 -7.14
C ALA A 109 1.05 12.43 -6.08
N GLY A 110 1.18 13.22 -4.99
CA GLY A 110 0.16 13.36 -3.96
C GLY A 110 -1.14 13.99 -4.49
N VAL A 111 -1.03 15.06 -5.28
CA VAL A 111 -2.18 15.72 -5.91
C VAL A 111 -2.89 14.79 -6.89
N VAL A 112 -2.15 14.06 -7.73
CA VAL A 112 -2.75 13.10 -8.67
C VAL A 112 -3.39 11.92 -7.93
N ALA A 113 -2.73 11.39 -6.90
CA ALA A 113 -3.31 10.36 -6.03
C ALA A 113 -4.60 10.84 -5.36
N ALA A 114 -4.64 12.10 -4.93
CA ALA A 114 -5.79 12.76 -4.32
C ALA A 114 -6.90 13.12 -5.33
N GLY A 115 -6.56 13.41 -6.57
CA GLY A 115 -7.53 13.82 -7.59
C GLY A 115 -8.16 12.66 -8.33
N ALA A 116 -7.37 11.62 -8.68
CA ALA A 116 -7.79 10.57 -9.62
C ALA A 116 -9.07 9.81 -9.19
N PRO A 117 -9.25 9.44 -7.91
CA PRO A 117 -10.47 8.79 -7.43
C PRO A 117 -11.72 9.67 -7.50
N VAL A 118 -11.58 10.97 -7.20
CA VAL A 118 -12.68 11.94 -7.34
C VAL A 118 -13.03 12.13 -8.81
N ALA A 119 -12.02 12.29 -9.67
CA ALA A 119 -12.22 12.42 -11.10
C ALA A 119 -12.90 11.17 -11.69
N LEU A 120 -12.52 9.98 -11.23
CA LEU A 120 -13.13 8.73 -11.67
C LEU A 120 -14.59 8.62 -11.21
N LEU A 121 -14.87 8.95 -9.94
CA LEU A 121 -16.24 8.97 -9.40
C LEU A 121 -17.16 9.92 -10.19
N LEU A 122 -16.66 11.12 -10.51
CA LEU A 122 -17.38 12.10 -11.31
C LEU A 122 -17.59 11.62 -12.75
N ALA A 123 -16.60 10.93 -13.33
CA ALA A 123 -16.67 10.42 -14.70
C ALA A 123 -17.62 9.22 -14.84
N THR A 124 -17.77 8.39 -13.81
CA THR A 124 -18.63 7.20 -13.83
C THR A 124 -20.08 7.50 -13.46
N GLY A 125 -20.41 8.73 -13.06
CA GLY A 125 -21.77 9.11 -12.68
C GLY A 125 -22.34 8.27 -11.53
N SER A 126 -21.47 7.78 -10.66
CA SER A 126 -21.85 6.82 -9.62
C SER A 126 -22.79 7.47 -8.61
N GLU A 127 -24.02 6.94 -8.52
CA GLU A 127 -24.97 7.35 -7.49
C GLU A 127 -24.44 6.90 -6.12
N ILE A 128 -24.11 7.87 -5.27
CA ILE A 128 -23.90 7.62 -3.85
C ILE A 128 -25.29 7.45 -3.24
N GLY A 129 -25.48 6.41 -2.43
CA GLY A 129 -26.78 6.10 -1.84
C GLY A 129 -27.43 7.33 -1.19
N PRO A 130 -28.77 7.43 -1.25
CA PRO A 130 -29.51 8.67 -0.94
C PRO A 130 -29.25 9.21 0.48
N ASP A 131 -28.81 8.35 1.41
CA ASP A 131 -28.64 8.68 2.82
C ASP A 131 -27.16 8.85 3.26
N ILE A 132 -26.19 8.60 2.38
CA ILE A 132 -24.76 8.72 2.72
C ILE A 132 -24.19 10.03 2.20
N SER A 133 -23.68 10.86 3.10
CA SER A 133 -23.00 12.08 2.68
C SER A 133 -21.75 11.75 1.84
N LEU A 134 -21.58 12.47 0.72
CA LEU A 134 -20.36 12.44 -0.10
C LEU A 134 -19.09 12.65 0.74
N VAL A 135 -19.18 13.44 1.81
CA VAL A 135 -18.09 13.68 2.76
C VAL A 135 -17.66 12.40 3.48
N VAL A 136 -18.59 11.55 3.93
CA VAL A 136 -18.28 10.28 4.60
C VAL A 136 -17.68 9.28 3.60
N ALA A 137 -18.24 9.21 2.39
CA ALA A 137 -17.72 8.35 1.34
C ALA A 137 -16.27 8.71 0.97
N LEU A 138 -16.04 9.97 0.60
CA LEU A 138 -14.70 10.45 0.24
C LEU A 138 -13.75 10.43 1.44
N GLY A 139 -14.21 10.80 2.63
CA GLY A 139 -13.38 10.83 3.84
C GLY A 139 -12.84 9.44 4.21
N GLY A 140 -13.70 8.43 4.22
CA GLY A 140 -13.28 7.05 4.49
C GLY A 140 -12.38 6.49 3.38
N PHE A 141 -12.68 6.80 2.12
CA PHE A 141 -11.81 6.45 1.00
C PHE A 141 -10.40 7.07 1.15
N TRP A 142 -10.29 8.37 1.44
CA TRP A 142 -9.01 9.04 1.64
C TRP A 142 -8.25 8.50 2.84
N PHE A 143 -8.95 8.23 3.93
CA PHE A 143 -8.37 7.64 5.12
C PHE A 143 -7.75 6.27 4.82
N LEU A 144 -8.53 5.36 4.22
CA LEU A 144 -8.06 4.02 3.85
C LEU A 144 -6.91 4.07 2.83
N GLY A 145 -7.02 4.98 1.86
CA GLY A 145 -6.00 5.23 0.84
C GLY A 145 -4.70 5.75 1.43
N ALA A 146 -4.77 6.67 2.39
CA ALA A 146 -3.60 7.19 3.10
C ALA A 146 -2.88 6.10 3.88
N LEU A 147 -3.61 5.20 4.56
CA LEU A 147 -3.01 4.06 5.25
C LEU A 147 -2.27 3.13 4.28
N LEU A 148 -2.88 2.81 3.14
CA LEU A 148 -2.23 2.03 2.09
C LEU A 148 -0.99 2.73 1.53
N ALA A 149 -1.09 4.02 1.24
CA ALA A 149 0.01 4.83 0.73
C ALA A 149 1.19 4.83 1.72
N LEU A 150 0.92 5.02 3.01
CA LEU A 150 1.95 4.96 4.06
C LEU A 150 2.64 3.59 4.11
N GLY A 151 1.89 2.50 4.03
CA GLY A 151 2.45 1.15 3.93
C GLY A 151 3.30 0.95 2.67
N ALA A 152 2.76 1.34 1.51
CA ALA A 152 3.41 1.24 0.21
C ALA A 152 4.68 2.11 0.10
N SER A 153 4.78 3.19 0.88
CA SER A 153 5.98 4.05 0.93
C SER A 153 7.25 3.25 1.24
N LEU A 154 7.13 2.13 1.97
CA LEU A 154 8.25 1.24 2.30
C LEU A 154 8.93 0.64 1.05
N VAL A 155 8.16 0.43 -0.02
CA VAL A 155 8.64 -0.08 -1.31
C VAL A 155 9.49 0.96 -2.03
N TRP A 156 9.08 2.23 -1.95
CA TRP A 156 9.70 3.35 -2.67
C TRP A 156 10.93 3.91 -1.97
N ARG A 157 10.98 3.83 -0.64
CA ARG A 157 12.09 4.35 0.17
C ARG A 157 13.46 3.85 -0.31
N ARG A 158 14.48 4.69 -0.09
CA ARG A 158 15.86 4.38 -0.48
C ARG A 158 16.37 3.12 0.23
N TRP A 159 17.00 2.23 -0.54
CA TRP A 159 17.63 1.04 0.03
C TRP A 159 19.00 1.44 0.57
N PRO A 160 19.41 0.96 1.76
CA PRO A 160 20.77 1.20 2.24
C PRO A 160 21.75 0.63 1.21
N ASP A 161 22.72 1.44 0.78
CA ASP A 161 23.80 0.95 -0.04
C ASP A 161 24.48 -0.19 0.71
N ARG A 162 24.70 -1.33 0.03
CA ARG A 162 25.58 -2.36 0.58
C ARG A 162 26.92 -1.67 0.75
N VAL A 163 27.33 -1.40 1.98
CA VAL A 163 28.70 -0.98 2.29
C VAL A 163 29.58 -2.01 1.62
N ARG A 164 30.20 -1.62 0.49
CA ARG A 164 31.17 -2.50 -0.17
C ARG A 164 32.23 -2.72 0.89
N ALA A 165 32.36 -3.95 1.35
CA ALA A 165 33.47 -4.31 2.24
C ALA A 165 34.74 -3.74 1.58
N PRO A 166 35.57 -2.98 2.32
CA PRO A 166 36.77 -2.39 1.75
C PRO A 166 37.51 -3.51 1.02
N SER A 167 37.67 -3.35 -0.29
CA SER A 167 38.43 -4.29 -1.10
C SER A 167 39.75 -4.47 -0.38
N ARG A 168 40.03 -5.67 0.14
CA ARG A 168 41.31 -5.98 0.75
C ARG A 168 42.36 -5.49 -0.23
N VAL A 169 43.07 -4.42 0.15
CA VAL A 169 44.18 -3.89 -0.63
C VAL A 169 45.10 -5.09 -0.81
N ARG A 170 45.21 -5.58 -2.06
CA ARG A 170 46.16 -6.65 -2.35
C ARG A 170 47.54 -6.08 -1.94
N PRO A 171 48.27 -6.73 -1.02
CA PRO A 171 49.63 -6.30 -0.76
C PRO A 171 50.37 -6.36 -2.09
N ALA A 172 50.99 -5.23 -2.48
CA ALA A 172 51.89 -5.22 -3.61
C ALA A 172 52.97 -6.26 -3.32
N MET A 173 53.05 -7.30 -4.15
CA MET A 173 54.19 -8.19 -4.11
C MET A 173 55.38 -7.36 -4.58
N ALA A 174 56.27 -7.07 -3.64
CA ALA A 174 57.61 -6.56 -3.89
C ALA A 174 58.54 -7.72 -4.23
#